data_AF-A0A4R4QKX4-F1
#
_entry.id   AF-A0A4R4QKX4-F1
#
_cell.length_a   1.000
_cell.length_b   1.000
_cell.length_c   1.000
_cell.angle_alpha   90.00
_cell.angle_beta   90.00
_cell.angle_gamma   90.00
#
_symmetry.space_group_name_H-M   'P 1'
#
loop_
_entity.id
_entity.type
_entity.pdbx_description
1 polymer ?
#
loop_
_entity_poly.entity_id
_entity_poly.type
_entity_poly.pdbx_seq_one_letter_code
_entity_poly.pdbx_strand_id
1 'polypeptide(L)'
;MWALTDGATPEDVRAAVQRCRQGQHVGRQPDHRLVAFYRAITASYPDRPAAPGTPWEVAPLHAAADHIEMNLNPACEDQVLLDIERLAGEHGLMLFDAQDGSVYPPPARVRN
;
A
#
# COMPACT_ATOMS: atom_id res chain seq x y z
N MET A 1 0.29 1.70 -1.29
CA MET A 1 -0.62 0.74 -1.95
C MET A 1 -1.84 1.47 -2.47
N TRP A 2 -2.22 1.21 -3.72
CA TRP A 2 -3.34 1.85 -4.39
C TRP A 2 -4.35 0.82 -4.93
N ALA A 3 -5.63 1.07 -4.68
CA ALA A 3 -6.71 0.28 -5.27
C ALA A 3 -7.33 1.04 -6.45
N LEU A 4 -6.80 0.80 -7.63
CA LEU A 4 -7.38 1.29 -8.89
C LEU A 4 -8.21 0.19 -9.56
N THR A 5 -8.95 0.57 -10.59
CA THR A 5 -9.70 -0.34 -11.45
C THR A 5 -8.77 -1.31 -12.16
N ASP A 6 -9.28 -2.49 -12.51
CA ASP A 6 -8.55 -3.47 -13.32
C ASP A 6 -8.06 -2.83 -14.63
N GLY A 7 -6.82 -3.11 -15.01
CA GLY A 7 -6.17 -2.51 -16.18
C GLY A 7 -5.60 -1.10 -15.97
N ALA A 8 -5.62 -0.58 -14.73
CA ALA A 8 -4.97 0.69 -14.43
C ALA A 8 -3.47 0.68 -14.79
N THR A 9 -3.03 1.81 -15.32
CA THR A 9 -1.65 2.03 -15.76
C THR A 9 -0.79 2.66 -14.65
N PRO A 10 0.55 2.58 -14.75
CA PRO A 10 1.45 3.37 -13.92
C PRO A 10 1.13 4.87 -13.90
N GLU A 11 0.70 5.44 -15.03
CA GLU A 11 0.30 6.84 -15.14
C GLU A 11 -0.95 7.15 -14.28
N ASP A 12 -1.93 6.25 -14.25
CA ASP A 12 -3.13 6.40 -13.41
C ASP A 12 -2.79 6.44 -11.92
N VAL A 13 -1.84 5.60 -11.49
CA VAL A 13 -1.32 5.57 -10.11
C VAL A 13 -0.63 6.90 -9.79
N ARG A 14 0.26 7.38 -10.66
CA ARG A 14 0.93 8.67 -10.47
C ARG A 14 -0.07 9.82 -10.39
N ALA A 15 -1.11 9.81 -11.23
CA ALA A 15 -2.18 10.79 -11.17
C ALA A 15 -2.97 10.72 -9.85
N ALA A 16 -3.23 9.52 -9.33
CA ALA A 16 -3.88 9.32 -8.04
C ALA A 16 -3.03 9.85 -6.87
N VAL A 17 -1.71 9.61 -6.89
CA VAL A 17 -0.76 10.17 -5.91
C VAL A 17 -0.82 11.69 -5.91
N GLN A 18 -0.84 12.35 -7.07
CA GLN A 18 -0.93 13.81 -7.14
C GLN A 18 -2.25 14.33 -6.55
N ARG A 19 -3.37 13.65 -6.80
CA ARG A 19 -4.67 14.01 -6.19
C ARG A 19 -4.64 13.88 -4.67
N CYS A 20 -4.07 12.81 -4.14
CA CYS A 20 -3.92 12.62 -2.69
C CYS A 20 -3.06 13.72 -2.06
N ARG A 21 -1.94 14.12 -2.69
CA ARG A 21 -1.12 15.25 -2.23
C ARG A 21 -1.88 16.58 -2.20
N GLN A 22 -2.96 16.71 -2.95
CA GLN A 22 -3.88 17.85 -2.95
C GLN A 22 -5.08 17.65 -2.00
N GLY A 23 -5.12 16.56 -1.23
CA GLY A 23 -6.22 16.21 -0.33
C GLY A 23 -7.48 15.67 -1.03
N GLN A 24 -7.35 15.23 -2.29
CA GLN A 24 -8.47 14.72 -3.09
C GLN A 24 -8.46 13.18 -3.11
N HIS A 25 -9.49 12.57 -2.53
CA HIS A 25 -9.69 11.12 -2.49
C HIS A 25 -10.96 10.72 -3.25
N VAL A 26 -10.90 9.58 -3.95
CA VAL A 26 -12.03 9.09 -4.74
C VAL A 26 -12.90 8.17 -3.87
N GLY A 27 -14.11 8.61 -3.54
CA GLY A 27 -15.11 7.78 -2.85
C GLY A 27 -15.14 7.92 -1.33
N ARG A 28 -16.31 7.66 -0.73
CA ARG A 28 -16.51 7.69 0.74
C ARG A 28 -16.28 6.34 1.43
N GLN A 29 -16.30 5.23 0.68
CA GLN A 29 -16.12 3.89 1.23
C GLN A 29 -14.76 3.33 0.86
N PRO A 30 -14.04 2.71 1.81
CA PRO A 30 -12.74 2.12 1.53
C PRO A 30 -12.88 0.89 0.62
N ASP A 31 -11.98 0.77 -0.35
CA ASP A 31 -11.91 -0.40 -1.22
C ASP A 31 -11.66 -1.67 -0.38
N HIS A 32 -12.44 -2.72 -0.62
CA HIS A 32 -12.36 -3.96 0.15
C HIS A 32 -10.99 -4.65 0.08
N ARG A 33 -10.21 -4.44 -1.00
CA ARG A 33 -8.85 -4.97 -1.17
C ARG A 33 -7.89 -4.26 -0.23
N LEU A 34 -8.04 -2.95 -0.04
CA LEU A 34 -7.25 -2.19 0.93
C LEU A 34 -7.59 -2.60 2.35
N VAL A 35 -8.87 -2.79 2.67
CA VAL A 35 -9.28 -3.26 4.00
C VAL A 35 -8.68 -4.64 4.28
N ALA A 36 -8.71 -5.55 3.30
CA ALA A 36 -8.12 -6.88 3.44
C ALA A 36 -6.59 -6.82 3.61
N PHE A 37 -5.90 -6.04 2.76
CA PHE A 37 -4.46 -5.80 2.87
C PHE A 37 -4.08 -5.22 4.22
N TYR A 38 -4.76 -4.16 4.67
CA TYR A 38 -4.50 -3.49 5.95
C TYR A 38 -4.62 -4.47 7.12
N ARG A 39 -5.69 -5.28 7.14
CA ARG A 39 -5.86 -6.30 8.19
C ARG A 39 -4.76 -7.35 8.16
N ALA A 40 -4.35 -7.80 6.97
CA ALA A 40 -3.31 -8.81 6.84
C ALA A 40 -1.93 -8.29 7.28
N ILE A 41 -1.53 -7.11 6.80
CA ILE A 41 -0.21 -6.54 7.13
C ILE A 41 -0.14 -6.17 8.63
N THR A 42 -1.22 -5.64 9.21
CA THR A 42 -1.22 -5.23 10.62
C THR A 42 -1.39 -6.38 11.60
N ALA A 43 -1.81 -7.57 11.14
CA ALA A 43 -1.78 -8.78 11.95
C ALA A 43 -0.33 -9.25 12.22
N SER A 44 0.56 -9.09 11.24
CA SER A 44 1.99 -9.41 11.38
C SER A 44 2.80 -8.25 11.96
N TYR A 45 2.46 -7.01 11.57
CA TYR A 45 3.19 -5.80 11.89
C TYR A 45 2.23 -4.74 12.46
N PRO A 46 1.95 -4.77 13.78
CA PRO A 46 0.89 -3.97 14.38
C PRO A 46 1.02 -2.47 14.09
N ASP A 47 -0.07 -1.86 13.60
CA ASP A 47 -0.19 -0.41 13.42
C ASP A 47 -0.51 0.27 14.76
N ARG A 48 0.53 0.45 15.58
CA ARG A 48 0.46 1.06 16.91
C ARG A 48 1.63 2.03 17.08
N PRO A 49 1.55 2.97 18.03
CA PRO A 49 2.60 3.98 18.24
C PRO A 49 4.00 3.36 18.28
N ALA A 50 4.96 4.06 17.69
CA ALA A 50 6.30 3.55 17.46
C ALA A 50 6.95 3.07 18.77
N ALA A 51 7.31 1.79 18.78
CA ALA A 51 8.09 1.15 19.82
C ALA A 51 9.28 0.45 19.15
N PRO A 52 10.41 0.25 19.85
CA PRO A 52 11.53 -0.51 19.31
C PRO A 52 11.07 -1.84 18.72
N GLY A 53 11.48 -2.14 17.48
CA GLY A 53 11.09 -3.35 16.76
C GLY A 53 9.84 -3.24 15.88
N THR A 54 9.22 -2.06 15.78
CA THR A 54 8.23 -1.80 14.72
C THR A 54 8.92 -1.58 13.37
N PRO A 55 8.37 -2.10 12.25
CA PRO A 55 8.88 -1.76 10.92
C PRO A 55 8.42 -0.38 10.43
N TRP A 56 7.49 0.26 11.15
CA TRP A 56 6.91 1.54 10.75
C TRP A 56 7.72 2.73 11.27
N GLU A 57 8.27 3.53 10.37
CA GLU A 57 8.88 4.83 10.70
C GLU A 57 7.81 5.84 11.15
N VAL A 58 6.62 5.78 10.53
CA VAL A 58 5.46 6.60 10.86
C VAL A 58 4.30 5.68 11.21
N ALA A 59 3.77 5.84 12.43
CA ALA A 59 2.55 5.19 12.90
C ALA A 59 1.65 6.23 13.62
N PRO A 60 0.32 6.19 13.44
CA PRO A 60 -0.42 5.20 12.68
C PRO A 60 -0.20 5.32 11.16
N LEU A 61 -0.41 4.22 10.43
CA LEU A 61 -0.34 4.21 8.96
C LEU A 61 -1.38 5.18 8.38
N HIS A 62 -1.02 5.84 7.28
CA HIS A 62 -1.98 6.68 6.56
C HIS A 62 -2.89 5.79 5.71
N ALA A 63 -4.11 5.56 6.19
CA ALA A 63 -5.13 4.80 5.48
C ALA A 63 -6.27 5.72 5.02
N ALA A 64 -6.45 5.80 3.71
CA ALA A 64 -7.57 6.48 3.07
C ALA A 64 -8.49 5.47 2.37
N ALA A 65 -9.56 5.97 1.72
CA ALA A 65 -10.51 5.10 1.03
C ALA A 65 -9.90 4.39 -0.19
N ASP A 66 -8.93 5.02 -0.85
CA ASP A 66 -8.36 4.61 -2.14
C ASP A 66 -6.88 4.17 -2.07
N HIS A 67 -6.23 4.36 -0.92
CA HIS A 67 -4.84 3.95 -0.73
C HIS A 67 -4.46 3.76 0.75
N ILE A 68 -3.35 3.07 0.95
CA ILE A 68 -2.63 2.97 2.23
C ILE A 68 -1.18 3.36 1.97
N GLU A 69 -0.69 4.35 2.69
CA GLU A 69 0.71 4.78 2.68
C GLU A 69 1.43 4.25 3.93
N MET A 70 2.60 3.64 3.71
CA MET A 70 3.44 3.03 4.72
C MET A 70 4.84 3.63 4.60
N ASN A 71 5.38 4.13 5.70
CA ASN A 71 6.76 4.60 5.78
C ASN A 71 7.56 3.55 6.56
N LEU A 72 8.52 2.91 5.90
CA LEU A 72 9.33 1.86 6.50
C LEU A 72 10.53 2.46 7.25
N ASN A 73 10.80 1.92 8.43
CA ASN A 73 12.05 2.15 9.13
C ASN A 73 13.20 1.56 8.28
N PRO A 74 14.22 2.34 7.90
CA PRO A 74 15.33 1.85 7.07
C PRO A 74 16.11 0.68 7.67
N ALA A 75 16.00 0.45 8.98
CA ALA A 75 16.63 -0.67 9.68
C ALA A 75 15.73 -1.91 9.84
N CYS A 76 14.50 -1.89 9.30
CA CYS A 76 13.61 -3.04 9.35
C CYS A 76 14.12 -4.19 8.47
N GLU A 77 13.71 -5.42 8.78
CA GLU A 77 14.09 -6.59 8.01
C GLU A 77 13.50 -6.53 6.59
N ASP A 78 14.28 -6.92 5.58
CA ASP A 78 13.84 -7.00 4.17
C ASP A 78 12.55 -7.83 3.99
N GLN A 79 12.32 -8.80 4.90
CA GLN A 79 11.12 -9.63 4.94
C GLN A 79 9.82 -8.79 4.99
N VAL A 80 9.84 -7.61 5.63
CA VAL A 80 8.69 -6.71 5.68
C VAL A 80 8.31 -6.25 4.28
N LEU A 81 9.28 -5.87 3.45
CA LEU A 81 9.04 -5.45 2.07
C LEU A 81 8.50 -6.61 1.23
N LEU A 82 9.07 -7.80 1.38
CA LEU A 82 8.60 -9.01 0.69
C LEU A 82 7.15 -9.36 1.05
N ASP A 83 6.76 -9.22 2.31
CA ASP A 83 5.38 -9.45 2.75
C ASP A 83 4.42 -8.38 2.22
N ILE A 84 4.86 -7.12 2.16
CA ILE A 84 4.11 -6.02 1.55
C ILE A 84 3.83 -6.30 0.06
N GLU A 85 4.86 -6.70 -0.70
CA GLU A 85 4.73 -7.02 -2.13
C GLU A 85 3.83 -8.24 -2.36
N ARG A 86 4.03 -9.31 -1.57
CA ARG A 86 3.21 -10.53 -1.63
C ARG A 86 1.74 -10.22 -1.37
N LEU A 87 1.44 -9.52 -0.27
CA LEU A 87 0.06 -9.16 0.09
C LEU A 87 -0.58 -8.22 -0.94
N ALA A 88 0.19 -7.29 -1.50
CA ALA A 88 -0.28 -6.44 -2.60
C ALA A 88 -0.70 -7.29 -3.81
N GLY A 89 0.11 -8.28 -4.17
CA GLY A 89 -0.22 -9.22 -5.25
C GLY A 89 -1.45 -10.07 -4.97
N GLU A 90 -1.57 -10.63 -3.76
CA GLU A 90 -2.73 -11.40 -3.32
C GLU A 90 -4.03 -10.61 -3.42
N HIS A 91 -3.98 -9.33 -3.04
CA HIS A 91 -5.14 -8.43 -3.05
C HIS A 91 -5.33 -7.65 -4.36
N GLY A 92 -4.44 -7.81 -5.35
CA GLY A 92 -4.56 -7.11 -6.64
C GLY A 92 -4.41 -5.59 -6.50
N LEU A 93 -3.45 -5.15 -5.70
CA LEU A 93 -3.14 -3.74 -5.43
C LEU A 93 -1.90 -3.30 -6.20
N MET A 94 -1.89 -2.02 -6.61
CA MET A 94 -0.71 -1.40 -7.20
C MET A 94 0.21 -0.88 -6.08
N LEU A 95 1.51 -1.21 -6.15
CA LEU A 95 2.52 -0.61 -5.27
C LEU A 95 3.12 0.61 -5.96
N PHE A 96 3.19 1.72 -5.24
CA PHE A 96 3.89 2.93 -5.67
C PHE A 96 5.04 3.16 -4.70
N ASP A 97 6.25 3.26 -5.22
CA ASP A 97 7.42 3.68 -4.46
C ASP A 97 7.57 5.20 -4.57
N ALA A 98 7.44 5.87 -3.43
CA ALA A 98 7.52 7.33 -3.37
C ALA A 98 8.96 7.85 -3.48
N GLN A 99 9.97 6.99 -3.29
CA GLN A 99 11.40 7.37 -3.31
C GLN A 99 11.89 7.63 -4.73
N ASP A 100 11.51 6.78 -5.68
CA ASP A 100 11.93 6.87 -7.08
C ASP A 100 10.77 7.12 -8.07
N GLY A 101 9.53 7.00 -7.61
CA GLY A 101 8.33 7.17 -8.43
C GLY A 101 7.93 5.93 -9.24
N SER A 102 8.55 4.78 -8.96
CA SER A 102 8.26 3.50 -9.59
C SER A 102 6.86 3.00 -9.21
N VAL A 103 6.22 2.31 -10.16
CA VAL A 103 4.92 1.68 -9.96
C VAL A 103 5.04 0.21 -10.32
N TYR A 104 4.67 -0.66 -9.40
CA TYR A 104 4.67 -2.10 -9.58
C TYR A 104 3.22 -2.59 -9.66
N PRO A 105 2.79 -3.14 -10.80
CA PRO A 105 1.48 -3.74 -10.91
C PRO A 105 1.40 -5.03 -10.08
N PRO A 106 0.20 -5.44 -9.64
CA PRO A 106 0.05 -6.76 -9.03
C PRO A 106 0.51 -7.84 -10.03
N PRO A 107 1.12 -8.95 -9.56
CA PRO A 107 1.53 -10.03 -10.44
C PRO A 107 0.34 -10.51 -11.26
N ALA A 108 0.55 -10.78 -12.55
CA ALA A 108 -0.49 -11.37 -13.37
C ALA A 108 -0.92 -12.69 -12.72
N ARG A 109 -2.19 -12.79 -12.31
CA ARG A 109 -2.72 -14.05 -11.80
C ARG A 109 -2.66 -15.07 -12.93
N VAL A 110 -1.73 -16.01 -12.85
CA VAL A 110 -1.73 -17.18 -13.74
C VAL A 110 -3.00 -17.95 -13.39
N ARG A 111 -4.03 -17.82 -14.23
CA ARG A 111 -5.22 -18.66 -14.12
C ARG A 111 -4.79 -20.07 -14.51
N ASN A 112 -4.71 -20.96 -13.53
CA ASN A 112 -4.59 -22.39 -13.77
C ASN A 112 -5.99 -22.97 -14.05
#